data_AF-A0A7X4DP17-F1
#
_entry.id   AF-A0A7X4DP17-F1
#
_cell.length_a   1.000
_cell.length_b   1.000
_cell.length_c   1.000
_cell.angle_alpha   90.00
_cell.angle_beta   90.00
_cell.angle_gamma   90.00
#
_symmetry.space_group_name_H-M   'P 1'
#
loop_
_entity.id
_entity.type
_entity.pdbx_description
1 polymer ?
#
loop_
_entity_poly.entity_id
_entity_poly.type
_entity_poly.pdbx_seq_one_letter_code
_entity_poly.pdbx_strand_id
1 'polypeptide(L)'
;MLDQRVLQSFSNAGQEVLGRRFPGFRPRSGGTEFTIQPRSIRKLSLESGDLLAISGNGTVAVAAFDAGGQPRPSHLGLQGLVAIDAESFHAQPLLGWVAANGGADDEAIQAVPLESRGEPVILKARDSVTAWLIRPAKREDLVCGTAQGVISATLQPAGGRTMLPDPLGKVREEFTVLRGSARAYEIKRGEFVQIIDLEGQQCSDFQAIRMRGLDRDEELVIDSTATRSMVRRAYPGPGLFDKFYDASLAPLLQVIQDSCGRHDTFGMACTARGYEERGFPGHVNCSDNMSLAFAPFGVAPRVAWPAVNFFWNTWIDPRHQIQTEESHSRAGDFVVMKALDDLVCTSTACPDDIDPINGWNPTDIHVRIYESDSAIQRAVAYRPKEDGPMSMSQTSAFHLRLEPLTNAFAPARDLWSPVSFPAHGTLGEYWACRTAVTVQDMSGLRKFDVIGP
;
A
#
# COMPACT_ATOMS: atom_id res chain seq x y z
N MET A 1 29.86 14.75 -37.06
CA MET A 1 28.94 15.78 -36.56
C MET A 1 27.54 15.21 -36.61
N LEU A 2 27.04 14.73 -35.47
CA LEU A 2 25.71 14.15 -35.30
C LEU A 2 24.97 15.00 -34.27
N ASP A 3 23.73 15.33 -34.58
CA ASP A 3 22.83 16.27 -33.89
C ASP A 3 22.49 15.80 -32.46
N GLN A 4 22.62 16.70 -31.49
CA GLN A 4 22.59 16.43 -30.04
C GLN A 4 21.15 16.28 -29.47
N ARG A 5 20.33 15.37 -30.00
CA ARG A 5 18.94 15.18 -29.50
C ARG A 5 18.53 13.75 -29.17
N VAL A 6 19.48 12.94 -28.72
CA VAL A 6 19.16 11.64 -28.11
C VAL A 6 19.77 11.60 -26.71
N LEU A 7 18.91 11.78 -25.70
CA LEU A 7 19.27 11.61 -24.30
C LEU A 7 19.37 10.11 -24.00
N GLN A 8 20.58 9.62 -23.75
CA GLN A 8 20.86 8.20 -23.49
C GLN A 8 20.79 7.81 -22.00
N SER A 9 20.58 8.77 -21.09
CA SER A 9 20.36 8.47 -19.66
C SER A 9 19.69 9.65 -18.94
N PHE A 10 18.83 9.32 -17.97
CA PHE A 10 18.25 10.27 -17.03
C PHE A 10 19.08 10.27 -15.75
N SER A 11 19.87 11.31 -15.50
CA SER A 11 20.30 11.64 -14.15
C SER A 11 20.22 13.16 -13.94
N ASN A 12 19.19 13.60 -13.20
CA ASN A 12 19.08 14.97 -12.70
C ASN A 12 19.56 15.08 -11.24
N ALA A 13 20.54 14.27 -10.85
CA ALA A 13 21.18 14.39 -9.55
C ALA A 13 22.40 15.31 -9.67
N GLY A 14 22.23 16.58 -9.27
CA GLY A 14 23.36 17.41 -8.88
C GLY A 14 24.17 16.69 -7.80
N GLN A 15 25.49 16.71 -7.94
CA GLN A 15 26.51 16.16 -7.03
C GLN A 15 26.03 15.04 -6.09
N GLU A 16 26.31 13.79 -6.47
CA GLU A 16 26.26 12.65 -5.56
C GLU A 16 27.08 12.95 -4.30
N VAL A 17 26.40 13.21 -3.19
CA VAL A 17 27.04 13.11 -1.87
C VAL A 17 27.38 11.64 -1.69
N LEU A 18 28.64 11.35 -1.34
CA LEU A 18 29.15 10.02 -1.01
C LEU A 18 28.49 9.48 0.29
N GLY A 19 27.16 9.33 0.29
CA GLY A 19 26.45 8.54 1.29
C GLY A 19 26.80 7.07 1.10
N ARG A 20 27.04 6.36 2.21
CA ARG A 20 27.34 4.92 2.22
C ARG A 20 26.21 4.18 1.50
N ARG A 21 26.55 3.47 0.42
CA ARG A 21 25.62 2.65 -0.37
C ARG A 21 25.52 1.27 0.27
N PHE A 22 24.34 0.90 0.77
CA PHE A 22 24.08 -0.49 1.16
C PHE A 22 23.64 -1.31 -0.08
N PRO A 23 24.24 -2.50 -0.31
CA PRO A 23 23.76 -3.42 -1.34
C PRO A 23 22.32 -3.86 -1.01
N GLY A 24 21.36 -3.55 -1.89
CA GLY A 24 19.96 -4.03 -1.76
C GLY A 24 18.90 -2.95 -1.94
N PHE A 25 19.23 -1.68 -1.69
CA PHE A 25 18.32 -0.57 -1.98
C PHE A 25 18.72 0.09 -3.30
N ARG A 26 17.87 -0.04 -4.31
CA ARG A 26 18.06 0.71 -5.56
C ARG A 26 18.02 2.21 -5.22
N PRO A 27 18.88 3.04 -5.83
CA PRO A 27 18.73 4.49 -5.72
C PRO A 27 17.29 4.86 -6.05
N ARG A 28 16.71 5.83 -5.32
CA ARG A 28 15.36 6.35 -5.56
C ARG A 28 15.24 6.68 -7.05
N SER A 29 14.66 5.79 -7.85
CA SER A 29 14.16 6.17 -9.16
C SER A 29 12.99 7.09 -8.85
N GLY A 30 13.04 8.34 -9.32
CA GLY A 30 11.94 9.30 -9.11
C GLY A 30 10.60 8.89 -9.74
N GLY A 31 10.45 7.63 -10.14
CA GLY A 31 9.23 7.06 -10.67
C GLY A 31 8.91 5.69 -10.06
N THR A 32 7.61 5.38 -10.03
CA THR A 32 7.06 4.11 -9.56
C THR A 32 7.07 3.09 -10.71
N GLU A 33 7.74 1.95 -10.49
CA GLU A 33 7.77 0.83 -11.45
C GLU A 33 6.64 -0.18 -11.16
N PHE A 34 6.01 -0.69 -12.22
CA PHE A 34 4.97 -1.71 -12.14
C PHE A 34 5.11 -2.73 -13.28
N THR A 35 4.78 -3.99 -12.98
CA THR A 35 4.79 -5.07 -13.97
C THR A 35 3.38 -5.32 -14.52
N ILE A 36 3.27 -5.48 -15.84
CA ILE A 36 2.03 -5.76 -16.54
C ILE A 36 2.01 -7.21 -17.03
N GLN A 37 1.19 -8.03 -16.38
CA GLN A 37 1.00 -9.44 -16.70
C GLN A 37 0.10 -9.63 -17.93
N PRO A 38 0.21 -10.75 -18.67
CA PRO A 38 -0.74 -11.06 -19.74
C PRO A 38 -2.20 -10.99 -19.25
N ARG A 39 -3.11 -10.46 -20.07
CA ARG A 39 -4.53 -10.20 -19.76
C ARG A 39 -4.80 -9.17 -18.66
N SER A 40 -3.77 -8.62 -18.02
CA SER A 40 -3.95 -7.62 -16.96
C SER A 40 -4.10 -6.21 -17.53
N ILE A 41 -4.69 -5.35 -16.71
CA ILE A 41 -4.80 -3.91 -16.97
C ILE A 41 -4.25 -3.13 -15.78
N ARG A 42 -3.72 -1.94 -16.05
CA ARG A 42 -3.23 -1.01 -15.03
C ARG A 42 -3.71 0.40 -15.34
N LYS A 43 -4.49 0.98 -14.44
CA LYS A 43 -4.84 2.40 -14.45
C LYS A 43 -3.68 3.24 -13.91
N LEU A 44 -3.46 4.38 -14.51
CA LEU A 44 -2.47 5.40 -14.13
C LEU A 44 -3.10 6.77 -14.29
N SER A 45 -2.91 7.64 -13.31
CA SER A 45 -3.28 9.06 -13.41
C SER A 45 -2.00 9.86 -13.67
N LEU A 46 -1.95 10.58 -14.79
CA LEU A 46 -0.81 11.38 -15.19
C LEU A 46 -1.22 12.83 -15.32
N GLU A 47 -0.32 13.74 -14.95
CA GLU A 47 -0.53 15.17 -15.12
C GLU A 47 0.53 15.81 -16.01
N SER A 48 0.28 17.06 -16.41
CA SER A 48 1.14 17.73 -17.38
C SER A 48 2.61 17.71 -16.94
N GLY A 49 3.46 17.14 -17.78
CA GLY A 49 4.89 16.97 -17.53
C GLY A 49 5.31 15.58 -17.05
N ASP A 50 4.39 14.74 -16.57
CA ASP A 50 4.68 13.38 -16.12
C ASP A 50 5.23 12.53 -17.28
N LEU A 51 6.14 11.61 -16.96
CA LEU A 51 6.76 10.69 -17.92
C LEU A 51 6.32 9.26 -17.63
N LEU A 52 5.87 8.56 -18.65
CA LEU A 52 5.54 7.14 -18.61
C LEU A 52 6.48 6.38 -19.55
N ALA A 53 7.36 5.58 -18.98
CA ALA A 53 8.23 4.67 -19.73
C ALA A 53 7.62 3.27 -19.74
N ILE A 54 7.55 2.61 -20.89
CA ILE A 54 7.10 1.22 -21.05
C ILE A 54 8.26 0.44 -21.67
N SER A 55 8.66 -0.65 -21.03
CA SER A 55 9.83 -1.46 -21.43
C SER A 55 9.55 -2.96 -21.35
N GLY A 56 10.24 -3.74 -22.16
CA GLY A 56 10.10 -5.20 -22.22
C GLY A 56 9.90 -5.70 -23.63
N ASN A 57 9.45 -6.95 -23.74
CA ASN A 57 9.17 -7.61 -25.02
C ASN A 57 7.69 -7.98 -25.10
N GLY A 58 6.97 -7.35 -26.02
CA GLY A 58 5.57 -7.62 -26.30
C GLY A 58 4.75 -6.37 -26.57
N THR A 59 3.44 -6.57 -26.74
CA THR A 59 2.48 -5.51 -27.07
C THR A 59 1.75 -5.05 -25.82
N VAL A 60 1.70 -3.73 -25.60
CA VAL A 60 0.80 -3.07 -24.64
C VAL A 60 -0.06 -2.08 -25.40
N ALA A 61 -1.37 -2.15 -25.23
CA ALA A 61 -2.28 -1.13 -25.70
C ALA A 61 -2.48 -0.06 -24.61
N VAL A 62 -2.42 1.21 -25.00
CA VAL A 62 -2.63 2.35 -24.10
C VAL A 62 -3.95 3.02 -24.46
N ALA A 63 -4.94 2.90 -23.58
CA ALA A 63 -6.16 3.68 -23.67
C ALA A 63 -6.00 4.92 -22.79
N ALA A 64 -6.26 6.11 -23.31
CA ALA A 64 -6.04 7.36 -22.59
C ALA A 64 -7.33 8.19 -22.61
N PHE A 65 -7.72 8.72 -21.45
CA PHE A 65 -8.99 9.42 -21.26
C PHE A 65 -8.78 10.75 -20.55
N ASP A 66 -9.62 11.75 -20.86
CA ASP A 66 -9.76 12.95 -20.02
C ASP A 66 -10.60 12.67 -18.76
N ALA A 67 -10.76 13.69 -17.91
CA ALA A 67 -11.54 13.61 -16.67
C ALA A 67 -13.04 13.29 -16.91
N GLY A 68 -13.55 13.51 -18.12
CA GLY A 68 -14.92 13.18 -18.53
C GLY A 68 -15.05 11.82 -19.21
N GLY A 69 -14.05 10.95 -19.06
CA GLY A 69 -14.08 9.59 -19.62
C GLY A 69 -14.01 9.54 -21.15
N GLN A 70 -13.65 10.63 -21.83
CA GLN A 70 -13.58 10.67 -23.29
C GLN A 70 -12.17 10.30 -23.79
N PRO A 71 -12.03 9.50 -24.86
CA PRO A 71 -10.72 9.14 -25.41
C PRO A 71 -9.88 10.36 -25.84
N ARG A 72 -8.67 10.47 -25.28
CA ARG A 72 -7.67 11.52 -25.53
C ARG A 72 -6.24 10.97 -25.63
N PRO A 73 -5.93 10.09 -26.61
CA PRO A 73 -4.57 9.58 -26.83
C PRO A 73 -3.56 10.70 -27.12
N SER A 74 -4.01 11.82 -27.70
CA SER A 74 -3.18 12.99 -28.00
C SER A 74 -2.56 13.64 -26.75
N HIS A 75 -3.15 13.47 -25.55
CA HIS A 75 -2.57 13.97 -24.30
C HIS A 75 -1.25 13.25 -23.96
N LEU A 76 -1.03 12.04 -24.47
CA LEU A 76 0.23 11.30 -24.38
C LEU A 76 1.04 11.36 -25.70
N GLY A 77 0.61 12.18 -26.66
CA GLY A 77 1.22 12.21 -27.99
C GLY A 77 0.94 10.98 -28.86
N LEU A 78 -0.05 10.16 -28.49
CA LEU A 78 -0.43 8.95 -29.21
C LEU A 78 -1.48 9.23 -30.29
N GLN A 79 -1.45 8.44 -31.36
CA GLN A 79 -2.38 8.49 -32.50
C GLN A 79 -2.70 7.06 -32.96
N GLY A 80 -3.75 6.90 -33.78
CA GLY A 80 -4.11 5.60 -34.35
C GLY A 80 -4.83 4.70 -33.34
N LEU A 81 -6.01 5.14 -32.87
CA LEU A 81 -6.88 4.32 -32.04
C LEU A 81 -7.33 3.07 -32.80
N VAL A 82 -7.28 1.94 -32.10
CA VAL A 82 -7.76 0.64 -32.57
C VAL A 82 -8.67 0.07 -31.49
N ALA A 83 -9.74 -0.61 -31.92
CA ALA A 83 -10.58 -1.39 -31.03
C ALA A 83 -9.81 -2.60 -30.48
N ILE A 84 -9.71 -2.71 -29.16
CA ILE A 84 -9.15 -3.88 -28.49
C ILE A 84 -10.31 -4.77 -28.03
N ASP A 85 -10.22 -6.05 -28.37
CA ASP A 85 -11.17 -7.07 -27.94
C ASP A 85 -11.19 -7.19 -26.40
N ALA A 86 -12.35 -6.91 -25.81
CA ALA A 86 -12.58 -6.97 -24.37
C ALA A 86 -12.41 -8.39 -23.78
N GLU A 87 -12.54 -9.45 -24.59
CA GLU A 87 -12.29 -10.82 -24.14
C GLU A 87 -10.80 -11.14 -23.99
N SER A 88 -9.91 -10.32 -24.56
CA SER A 88 -8.47 -10.52 -24.52
C SER A 88 -7.81 -10.05 -23.21
N PHE A 89 -8.56 -9.46 -22.28
CA PHE A 89 -8.07 -9.00 -20.98
C PHE A 89 -9.19 -8.90 -19.92
N HIS A 90 -8.86 -8.52 -18.68
CA HIS A 90 -9.84 -8.26 -17.63
C HIS A 90 -10.51 -6.88 -17.81
N ALA A 91 -11.42 -6.73 -18.78
CA ALA A 91 -11.95 -5.43 -19.19
C ALA A 91 -12.89 -4.73 -18.20
N GLN A 92 -13.56 -5.47 -17.31
CA GLN A 92 -14.63 -4.96 -16.44
C GLN A 92 -14.25 -3.72 -15.59
N PRO A 93 -13.07 -3.64 -14.94
CA PRO A 93 -12.70 -2.45 -14.17
C PRO A 93 -12.54 -1.19 -15.03
N LEU A 94 -12.07 -1.34 -16.27
CA LEU A 94 -11.93 -0.24 -17.21
C LEU A 94 -13.29 0.24 -17.70
N LEU A 95 -14.16 -0.68 -18.13
CA LEU A 95 -15.52 -0.36 -18.59
C LEU A 95 -16.33 0.32 -17.48
N GLY A 96 -16.30 -0.23 -16.26
CA GLY A 96 -16.98 0.38 -15.11
C GLY A 96 -16.46 1.77 -14.76
N TRP A 97 -15.16 2.00 -14.88
CA TRP A 97 -14.58 3.34 -14.68
C TRP A 97 -15.00 4.32 -15.78
N VAL A 98 -15.00 3.91 -17.05
CA VAL A 98 -15.44 4.75 -18.18
C VAL A 98 -16.91 5.15 -18.01
N ALA A 99 -17.79 4.19 -17.69
CA ALA A 99 -19.20 4.44 -17.44
C ALA A 99 -19.42 5.42 -16.26
N ALA A 100 -18.68 5.24 -15.16
CA ALA A 100 -18.76 6.12 -13.99
C ALA A 100 -18.29 7.57 -14.25
N ASN A 101 -17.47 7.79 -15.28
CA ASN A 101 -16.89 9.10 -15.60
C ASN A 101 -17.51 9.74 -16.86
N GLY A 102 -18.66 9.24 -17.34
CA GLY A 102 -19.41 9.86 -18.45
C GLY A 102 -18.91 9.49 -19.86
N GLY A 103 -18.10 8.44 -19.98
CA GLY A 103 -17.72 7.88 -21.27
C GLY A 103 -18.84 7.04 -21.90
N ALA A 104 -18.74 6.79 -23.20
CA ALA A 104 -19.71 5.96 -23.93
C ALA A 104 -19.54 4.48 -23.56
N ASP A 105 -20.68 3.79 -23.40
CA ASP A 105 -20.77 2.35 -23.06
C ASP A 105 -20.55 1.51 -24.33
N ASP A 106 -19.36 1.64 -24.93
CA ASP A 106 -18.95 0.87 -26.12
C ASP A 106 -18.21 -0.40 -25.68
N GLU A 107 -18.61 -1.56 -26.20
CA GLU A 107 -17.94 -2.84 -25.96
C GLU A 107 -16.49 -2.84 -26.49
N ALA A 108 -16.19 -1.99 -27.48
CA ALA A 108 -14.88 -1.90 -28.12
C ALA A 108 -14.02 -0.78 -27.52
N ILE A 109 -13.15 -1.13 -26.56
CA ILE A 109 -12.21 -0.20 -25.93
C ILE A 109 -11.21 0.31 -26.99
N GLN A 110 -11.21 1.62 -27.22
CA GLN A 110 -10.29 2.28 -28.15
C GLN A 110 -8.95 2.55 -27.46
N ALA A 111 -7.87 1.96 -27.98
CA ALA A 111 -6.52 2.10 -27.44
C ALA A 111 -5.47 2.17 -28.55
N VAL A 112 -4.27 2.63 -28.21
CA VAL A 112 -3.14 2.66 -29.16
C VAL A 112 -2.19 1.49 -28.81
N PRO A 113 -2.03 0.49 -29.69
CA PRO A 113 -1.07 -0.59 -29.48
C PRO A 113 0.36 -0.08 -29.62
N LEU A 114 1.20 -0.38 -28.64
CA LEU A 114 2.62 -0.08 -28.60
C LEU A 114 3.39 -1.41 -28.56
N GLU A 115 4.29 -1.60 -29.51
CA GLU A 115 5.26 -2.70 -29.47
C GLU A 115 6.50 -2.24 -28.71
N SER A 116 6.82 -2.91 -27.62
CA SER A 116 8.11 -2.76 -26.94
C SER A 116 9.04 -3.89 -27.41
N ARG A 117 10.19 -3.53 -28.00
CA ARG A 117 11.20 -4.45 -28.51
C ARG A 117 12.53 -4.27 -27.78
N GLY A 118 12.49 -4.30 -26.44
CA GLY A 118 13.67 -4.10 -25.58
C GLY A 118 14.05 -2.63 -25.32
N GLU A 119 13.82 -1.71 -26.27
CA GLU A 119 13.97 -0.27 -26.01
C GLU A 119 12.71 0.31 -25.34
N PRO A 120 12.86 1.18 -24.32
CA PRO A 120 11.73 1.76 -23.62
C PRO A 120 11.00 2.79 -24.49
N VAL A 121 9.68 2.66 -24.61
CA VAL A 121 8.81 3.69 -25.17
C VAL A 121 8.50 4.72 -24.09
N ILE A 122 8.87 5.98 -24.30
CA ILE A 122 8.66 7.07 -23.33
C ILE A 122 7.55 8.00 -23.83
N LEU A 123 6.50 8.12 -23.04
CA LEU A 123 5.37 9.01 -23.27
C LEU A 123 5.44 10.16 -22.27
N LYS A 124 5.25 11.40 -22.74
CA LYS A 124 5.14 12.57 -21.88
C LYS A 124 3.71 13.08 -21.88
N ALA A 125 3.11 13.17 -20.70
CA ALA A 125 1.80 13.77 -20.53
C ALA A 125 1.88 15.27 -20.84
N ARG A 126 1.05 15.71 -21.79
CA ARG A 126 0.90 17.12 -22.19
C ARG A 126 -0.14 17.84 -21.35
N ASP A 127 -1.10 17.09 -20.81
CA ASP A 127 -2.19 17.54 -19.97
C ASP A 127 -2.57 16.41 -19.00
N SER A 128 -3.50 16.68 -18.08
CA SER A 128 -4.09 15.67 -17.20
C SER A 128 -4.75 14.56 -18.03
N VAL A 129 -4.42 13.31 -17.73
CA VAL A 129 -4.88 12.14 -18.47
C VAL A 129 -4.91 10.89 -17.59
N THR A 130 -6.03 10.16 -17.65
CA THR A 130 -6.10 8.82 -17.08
C THR A 130 -5.71 7.81 -18.16
N ALA A 131 -4.58 7.15 -17.99
CA ALA A 131 -4.10 6.11 -18.90
C ALA A 131 -4.38 4.71 -18.34
N TRP A 132 -4.85 3.82 -19.19
CA TRP A 132 -4.98 2.40 -18.93
C TRP A 132 -3.99 1.66 -19.82
N LEU A 133 -3.05 0.97 -19.19
CA LEU A 133 -2.17 0.04 -19.87
C LEU A 133 -2.83 -1.33 -19.91
N ILE A 134 -2.98 -1.86 -21.11
CA ILE A 134 -3.70 -3.09 -21.38
C ILE A 134 -2.72 -4.05 -22.03
N ARG A 135 -2.54 -5.24 -21.46
CA ARG A 135 -1.75 -6.29 -22.10
C ARG A 135 -2.68 -7.37 -22.63
N PRO A 136 -3.20 -7.23 -23.87
CA PRO A 136 -4.11 -8.20 -24.45
C PRO A 136 -3.39 -9.54 -24.66
N ALA A 137 -4.05 -10.64 -24.31
CA ALA A 137 -3.58 -11.99 -24.61
C ALA A 137 -4.76 -12.94 -24.73
N LYS A 138 -4.79 -13.76 -25.79
CA LYS A 138 -5.86 -14.75 -25.96
C LYS A 138 -5.63 -15.93 -25.03
N ARG A 139 -6.68 -16.70 -24.75
CA ARG A 139 -6.57 -17.87 -23.85
C ARG A 139 -5.63 -18.92 -24.45
N GLU A 140 -5.68 -19.10 -25.76
CA GLU A 140 -4.82 -20.01 -26.52
C GLU A 140 -3.35 -19.62 -26.36
N ASP A 141 -3.04 -18.32 -26.33
CA ASP A 141 -1.65 -17.84 -26.20
C ASP A 141 -1.04 -18.17 -24.82
N LEU A 142 -1.89 -18.23 -23.79
CA LEU A 142 -1.48 -18.64 -22.44
C LEU A 142 -1.27 -20.15 -22.36
N VAL A 143 -2.14 -20.94 -23.00
CA VAL A 143 -2.04 -22.40 -23.02
C VAL A 143 -0.80 -22.86 -23.80
N CYS A 144 -0.55 -22.24 -24.95
CA CYS A 144 0.60 -22.56 -25.80
C CYS A 144 1.90 -21.92 -25.33
N GLY A 145 1.86 -21.05 -24.32
CA GLY A 145 3.03 -20.33 -23.80
C GLY A 145 3.61 -19.32 -24.79
N THR A 146 2.82 -18.78 -25.73
CA THR A 146 3.26 -17.73 -26.66
C THR A 146 3.12 -16.33 -26.07
N ALA A 147 2.27 -16.15 -25.05
CA ALA A 147 2.17 -14.92 -24.24
C ALA A 147 3.26 -14.84 -23.16
N GLN A 148 4.54 -15.02 -23.55
CA GLN A 148 5.69 -14.91 -22.66
C GLN A 148 6.24 -13.47 -22.58
N GLY A 149 7.09 -13.22 -21.58
CA GLY A 149 7.76 -11.93 -21.38
C GLY A 149 7.17 -11.09 -20.25
N VAL A 150 8.01 -10.24 -19.68
CA VAL A 150 7.63 -9.26 -18.64
C VAL A 150 7.65 -7.89 -19.30
N ILE A 151 6.55 -7.15 -19.19
CA ILE A 151 6.50 -5.75 -19.57
C ILE A 151 6.44 -4.95 -18.28
N SER A 152 7.43 -4.10 -18.07
CA SER A 152 7.46 -3.15 -16.98
C SER A 152 7.09 -1.78 -17.50
N ALA A 153 6.40 -1.00 -16.69
CA ALA A 153 6.21 0.40 -16.95
C ALA A 153 6.56 1.23 -15.71
N THR A 154 7.10 2.42 -15.93
CA THR A 154 7.57 3.33 -14.90
C THR A 154 6.88 4.66 -15.09
N LEU A 155 6.17 5.14 -14.07
CA LEU A 155 5.61 6.48 -14.04
C LEU A 155 6.50 7.39 -13.21
N GLN A 156 7.03 8.44 -13.82
CA GLN A 156 7.83 9.47 -13.18
C GLN A 156 7.06 10.80 -13.18
N PRO A 157 6.57 11.25 -12.02
CA PRO A 157 5.84 12.51 -11.94
C PRO A 157 6.71 13.73 -12.19
N ALA A 158 6.13 14.77 -12.78
CA ALA A 158 6.74 16.08 -12.93
C ALA A 158 7.02 16.71 -11.57
N GLY A 159 8.14 17.41 -11.46
CA GLY A 159 8.49 18.18 -10.26
C GLY A 159 8.74 17.34 -8.99
N GLY A 160 8.89 16.01 -9.10
CA GLY A 160 9.10 15.14 -7.95
C GLY A 160 7.84 14.89 -7.12
N ARG A 161 6.64 15.11 -7.69
CA ARG A 161 5.37 14.80 -7.02
C ARG A 161 5.31 13.31 -6.66
N THR A 162 4.95 12.99 -5.43
CA THR A 162 4.83 11.59 -4.99
C THR A 162 3.49 11.00 -5.42
N MET A 163 3.50 9.77 -5.94
CA MET A 163 2.29 9.09 -6.40
C MET A 163 1.59 8.41 -5.21
N LEU A 164 0.35 8.80 -4.94
CA LEU A 164 -0.49 8.15 -3.93
C LEU A 164 -1.05 6.82 -4.47
N PRO A 165 -1.21 5.80 -3.62
CA PRO A 165 -1.98 4.62 -3.98
C PRO A 165 -3.46 4.99 -4.20
N ASP A 166 -4.12 4.25 -5.10
CA ASP A 166 -5.56 4.40 -5.34
C ASP A 166 -6.35 4.26 -4.04
N PRO A 167 -7.42 5.05 -3.83
CA PRO A 167 -8.32 4.86 -2.71
C PRO A 167 -8.88 3.44 -2.63
N LEU A 168 -8.91 2.88 -1.42
CA LEU A 168 -9.45 1.55 -1.14
C LEU A 168 -10.99 1.53 -0.98
N GLY A 169 -11.61 2.72 -0.92
CA GLY A 169 -13.02 2.91 -0.63
C GLY A 169 -13.44 4.36 -0.84
N LYS A 170 -14.60 4.75 -0.30
CA LYS A 170 -15.10 6.13 -0.37
C LYS A 170 -14.33 7.00 0.61
N VAL A 171 -13.57 7.96 0.08
CA VAL A 171 -12.77 8.88 0.89
C VAL A 171 -13.67 9.94 1.50
N ARG A 172 -13.69 10.02 2.83
CA ARG A 172 -14.35 11.10 3.58
C ARG A 172 -13.45 12.33 3.66
N GLU A 173 -12.17 12.10 3.97
CA GLU A 173 -11.16 13.15 4.14
C GLU A 173 -9.78 12.57 3.85
N GLU A 174 -8.88 13.35 3.24
CA GLU A 174 -7.46 12.99 3.14
C GLU A 174 -6.58 14.24 3.26
N PHE A 175 -5.37 14.06 3.78
CA PHE A 175 -4.41 15.13 3.96
C PHE A 175 -2.98 14.61 4.10
N THR A 176 -2.01 15.49 3.83
CA THR A 176 -0.59 15.21 4.04
C THR A 176 -0.10 15.86 5.33
N VAL A 177 0.54 15.08 6.19
CA VAL A 177 1.34 15.52 7.32
C VAL A 177 2.75 15.82 6.82
N LEU A 178 3.12 17.09 6.84
CA LEU A 178 4.43 17.53 6.36
C LEU A 178 5.53 17.02 7.27
N ARG A 179 6.72 16.73 6.72
CA ARG A 179 7.90 16.31 7.49
C ARG A 179 8.14 17.19 8.73
N GLY A 180 8.44 16.56 9.85
CA GLY A 180 8.66 17.22 11.13
C GLY A 180 7.44 17.90 11.73
N SER A 181 6.23 17.51 11.31
CA SER A 181 4.97 18.01 11.88
C SER A 181 4.07 16.87 12.35
N ALA A 182 2.96 17.22 13.00
CA ALA A 182 1.89 16.30 13.35
C ALA A 182 0.53 16.90 13.00
N ARG A 183 -0.46 16.04 12.78
CA ARG A 183 -1.86 16.45 12.69
C ARG A 183 -2.74 15.51 13.47
N ALA A 184 -3.62 16.08 14.28
CA ALA A 184 -4.69 15.36 14.95
C ALA A 184 -6.00 15.45 14.14
N TYR A 185 -6.82 14.42 14.23
CA TYR A 185 -8.03 14.26 13.42
C TYR A 185 -8.99 13.27 14.07
N GLU A 186 -10.28 13.41 13.78
CA GLU A 186 -11.31 12.53 14.31
C GLU A 186 -11.62 11.38 13.34
N ILE A 187 -11.82 10.20 13.90
CA ILE A 187 -12.42 9.05 13.21
C ILE A 187 -13.56 8.51 14.05
N LYS A 188 -14.71 8.28 13.42
CA LYS A 188 -15.91 7.73 14.04
C LYS A 188 -15.89 6.22 13.96
N ARG A 189 -16.59 5.58 14.89
CA ARG A 189 -16.73 4.13 14.91
C ARG A 189 -17.21 3.60 13.55
N GLY A 190 -16.48 2.62 13.03
CA GLY A 190 -16.77 1.96 11.77
C GLY A 190 -16.02 2.53 10.56
N GLU A 191 -15.53 3.77 10.63
CA GLU A 191 -14.67 4.36 9.60
C GLU A 191 -13.29 3.70 9.58
N PHE A 192 -12.53 3.96 8.51
CA PHE A 192 -11.18 3.44 8.36
C PHE A 192 -10.20 4.59 8.22
N VAL A 193 -9.02 4.44 8.82
CA VAL A 193 -7.87 5.32 8.62
C VAL A 193 -6.76 4.54 7.92
N GLN A 194 -6.17 5.16 6.91
CA GLN A 194 -5.00 4.65 6.21
C GLN A 194 -3.85 5.64 6.39
N ILE A 195 -2.73 5.14 6.93
CA ILE A 195 -1.46 5.88 7.06
C ILE A 195 -0.54 5.39 5.97
N ILE A 196 -0.06 6.30 5.11
CA ILE A 196 0.68 6.00 3.89
C ILE A 196 2.04 6.69 3.97
N ASP A 197 3.10 5.89 3.81
CA ASP A 197 4.44 6.41 3.54
C ASP A 197 4.56 6.75 2.06
N LEU A 198 4.69 8.05 1.77
CA LEU A 198 4.69 8.57 0.42
C LEU A 198 5.94 8.14 -0.36
N GLU A 199 7.11 8.40 0.20
CA GLU A 199 8.39 8.25 -0.50
C GLU A 199 9.16 6.98 -0.08
N GLY A 200 8.66 6.26 0.92
CA GLY A 200 9.34 5.13 1.52
C GLY A 200 10.36 5.58 2.57
N GLN A 201 10.60 4.68 3.50
CA GLN A 201 11.45 4.83 4.67
C GLN A 201 11.01 5.90 5.69
N GLN A 202 9.84 6.54 5.57
CA GLN A 202 9.38 7.51 6.56
C GLN A 202 8.60 6.82 7.68
N CYS A 203 9.01 7.03 8.92
CA CYS A 203 8.29 6.56 10.10
C CYS A 203 7.18 7.55 10.53
N SER A 204 6.10 7.02 11.08
CA SER A 204 4.99 7.81 11.63
C SER A 204 4.65 7.35 13.03
N ASP A 205 4.87 8.22 14.01
CA ASP A 205 4.37 8.02 15.37
C ASP A 205 2.87 8.32 15.38
N PHE A 206 2.08 7.32 15.82
CA PHE A 206 0.63 7.35 15.84
C PHE A 206 0.10 7.13 17.25
N GLN A 207 -0.99 7.82 17.61
CA GLN A 207 -1.71 7.60 18.85
C GLN A 207 -3.21 7.85 18.64
N ALA A 208 -4.06 7.16 19.40
CA ALA A 208 -5.51 7.34 19.38
C ALA A 208 -6.06 7.43 20.79
N ILE A 209 -7.02 8.32 21.00
CA ILE A 209 -7.67 8.59 22.28
C ILE A 209 -9.18 8.45 22.12
N ARG A 210 -9.83 7.77 23.05
CA ARG A 210 -11.30 7.63 23.03
C ARG A 210 -11.98 8.95 23.34
N MET A 211 -12.86 9.40 22.44
CA MET A 211 -13.58 10.67 22.62
C MET A 211 -14.43 10.68 23.90
N ARG A 212 -15.10 9.56 24.21
CA ARG A 212 -15.90 9.42 25.44
C ARG A 212 -15.10 9.53 26.74
N GLY A 213 -13.80 9.22 26.67
CA GLY A 213 -12.89 9.44 27.80
C GLY A 213 -12.63 10.94 27.98
N LEU A 214 -12.34 11.64 26.88
CA LEU A 214 -12.10 13.09 26.89
C LEU A 214 -13.29 13.89 27.43
N ASP A 215 -14.53 13.47 27.15
CA ASP A 215 -15.74 14.08 27.73
C ASP A 215 -15.79 14.03 29.28
N ARG A 216 -14.96 13.19 29.89
CA ARG A 216 -14.84 12.96 31.34
C ARG A 216 -13.45 13.32 31.87
N ASP A 217 -12.66 14.06 31.11
CA ASP A 217 -11.25 14.38 31.42
C ASP A 217 -10.36 13.13 31.62
N GLU A 218 -10.71 12.02 30.95
CA GLU A 218 -9.96 10.76 30.95
C GLU A 218 -9.28 10.51 29.60
N GLU A 219 -7.95 10.56 29.58
CA GLU A 219 -7.17 10.32 28.36
C GLU A 219 -6.90 8.82 28.15
N LEU A 220 -7.92 8.11 27.67
CA LEU A 220 -7.86 6.68 27.34
C LEU A 220 -7.17 6.46 25.99
N VAL A 221 -5.84 6.48 26.02
CA VAL A 221 -4.96 6.30 24.85
C VAL A 221 -4.69 4.82 24.52
N ILE A 222 -4.12 4.51 23.35
CA ILE A 222 -3.55 3.18 23.07
C ILE A 222 -2.47 2.89 24.10
N ASP A 223 -2.63 1.78 24.81
CA ASP A 223 -1.64 1.25 25.75
C ASP A 223 -0.90 0.08 25.08
N SER A 224 0.38 0.30 24.77
CA SER A 224 1.21 -0.70 24.12
C SER A 224 1.44 -1.95 24.98
N THR A 225 1.43 -1.83 26.30
CA THR A 225 1.62 -2.98 27.20
C THR A 225 0.38 -3.87 27.20
N ALA A 226 -0.80 -3.28 27.43
CA ALA A 226 -2.09 -3.95 27.31
C ALA A 226 -2.24 -4.60 25.94
N THR A 227 -1.93 -3.86 24.88
CA THR A 227 -2.00 -4.37 23.51
C THR A 227 -1.12 -5.59 23.33
N ARG A 228 0.19 -5.51 23.63
CA ARG A 228 1.12 -6.65 23.47
C ARG A 228 0.71 -7.87 24.30
N SER A 229 0.19 -7.67 25.51
CA SER A 229 -0.34 -8.76 26.35
C SER A 229 -1.54 -9.45 25.72
N MET A 230 -2.46 -8.69 25.13
CA MET A 230 -3.66 -9.21 24.48
C MET A 230 -3.35 -9.92 23.15
N VAL A 231 -2.45 -9.36 22.34
CA VAL A 231 -2.12 -9.92 21.02
C VAL A 231 -1.01 -10.98 21.06
N ARG A 232 -0.29 -11.10 22.19
CA ARG A 232 0.89 -11.98 22.37
C ARG A 232 1.94 -11.79 21.27
N ARG A 233 2.12 -10.54 20.83
CA ARG A 233 3.02 -10.08 19.76
C ARG A 233 3.52 -8.68 20.10
N ALA A 234 4.58 -8.25 19.42
CA ALA A 234 5.11 -6.89 19.54
C ALA A 234 4.08 -5.82 19.12
N TYR A 235 3.21 -6.14 18.18
CA TYR A 235 2.14 -5.26 17.71
C TYR A 235 1.05 -6.10 17.01
N PRO A 236 -0.17 -5.57 16.88
CA PRO A 236 -1.24 -6.20 16.11
C PRO A 236 -0.92 -6.23 14.62
N GLY A 237 -1.48 -7.18 13.90
CA GLY A 237 -1.46 -7.24 12.44
C GLY A 237 -2.78 -7.81 11.91
N PRO A 238 -3.02 -7.80 10.59
CA PRO A 238 -4.25 -8.37 10.04
C PRO A 238 -4.35 -9.87 10.41
N GLY A 239 -5.38 -10.24 11.18
CA GLY A 239 -5.73 -11.61 11.52
C GLY A 239 -6.54 -11.70 12.81
N LEU A 240 -6.33 -12.77 13.57
CA LEU A 240 -7.00 -12.99 14.85
C LEU A 240 -6.60 -11.96 15.93
N PHE A 241 -5.34 -11.52 15.89
CA PHE A 241 -4.72 -10.64 16.89
C PHE A 241 -4.46 -9.25 16.29
N ASP A 242 -5.55 -8.58 15.95
CA ASP A 242 -5.60 -7.41 15.07
C ASP A 242 -5.95 -6.10 15.77
N LYS A 243 -6.11 -6.07 17.09
CA LYS A 243 -6.61 -4.88 17.80
C LYS A 243 -5.56 -4.18 18.63
N PHE A 244 -5.60 -2.85 18.61
CA PHE A 244 -4.99 -2.00 19.62
C PHE A 244 -5.98 -1.77 20.76
N TYR A 245 -5.48 -1.72 21.99
CA TYR A 245 -6.28 -1.62 23.21
C TYR A 245 -5.86 -0.42 24.06
N ASP A 246 -6.79 0.14 24.82
CA ASP A 246 -6.47 1.06 25.92
C ASP A 246 -6.09 0.32 27.21
N ALA A 247 -5.73 1.08 28.25
CA ALA A 247 -5.37 0.53 29.57
C ALA A 247 -6.54 -0.20 30.28
N SER A 248 -7.78 0.02 29.85
CA SER A 248 -8.96 -0.71 30.33
C SER A 248 -9.24 -1.99 29.54
N LEU A 249 -8.35 -2.35 28.60
CA LEU A 249 -8.50 -3.46 27.65
C LEU A 249 -9.67 -3.28 26.69
N ALA A 250 -10.16 -2.05 26.49
CA ALA A 250 -11.15 -1.77 25.47
C ALA A 250 -10.48 -1.65 24.09
N PRO A 251 -11.01 -2.30 23.04
CA PRO A 251 -10.41 -2.24 21.72
C PRO A 251 -10.71 -0.91 21.03
N LEU A 252 -9.68 -0.27 20.47
CA LEU A 252 -9.76 1.04 19.83
C LEU A 252 -9.79 0.94 18.31
N LEU A 253 -8.81 0.23 17.76
CA LEU A 253 -8.55 0.12 16.33
C LEU A 253 -8.33 -1.35 15.97
N GLN A 254 -8.79 -1.73 14.78
CA GLN A 254 -8.58 -3.05 14.20
C GLN A 254 -7.73 -2.93 12.93
N VAL A 255 -6.58 -3.58 12.86
CA VAL A 255 -5.72 -3.63 11.68
C VAL A 255 -6.35 -4.51 10.59
N ILE A 256 -6.66 -3.89 9.45
CA ILE A 256 -7.35 -4.50 8.31
C ILE A 256 -6.36 -4.88 7.20
N GLN A 257 -5.42 -3.98 6.91
CA GLN A 257 -4.35 -4.17 5.94
C GLN A 257 -3.05 -3.57 6.49
N ASP A 258 -1.93 -4.19 6.15
CA ASP A 258 -0.59 -3.67 6.46
C ASP A 258 0.35 -4.15 5.36
N SER A 259 0.87 -3.21 4.57
CA SER A 259 1.79 -3.46 3.46
C SER A 259 3.26 -3.24 3.82
N CYS A 260 3.60 -2.92 5.08
CA CYS A 260 4.99 -2.88 5.54
C CYS A 260 5.36 -4.10 6.39
N GLY A 261 4.46 -4.56 7.27
CA GLY A 261 4.67 -5.70 8.17
C GLY A 261 5.65 -5.44 9.33
N ARG A 262 6.22 -4.23 9.41
CA ARG A 262 7.29 -3.87 10.35
C ARG A 262 7.00 -2.54 11.03
N HIS A 263 6.79 -2.60 12.33
CA HIS A 263 6.38 -1.49 13.18
C HIS A 263 7.03 -1.62 14.55
N ASP A 264 6.87 -0.58 15.38
CA ASP A 264 7.31 -0.60 16.77
C ASP A 264 6.19 -0.15 17.72
N THR A 265 6.13 -0.75 18.91
CA THR A 265 5.32 -0.25 20.04
C THR A 265 6.12 -0.23 21.35
N PHE A 266 7.43 -0.43 21.28
CA PHE A 266 8.32 -0.44 22.45
C PHE A 266 8.85 0.96 22.76
N GLY A 267 9.20 1.71 21.71
CA GLY A 267 9.74 3.05 21.80
C GLY A 267 8.68 4.12 22.02
N MET A 268 9.14 5.25 22.53
CA MET A 268 8.36 6.48 22.60
C MET A 268 8.51 7.24 21.28
N ALA A 269 7.54 8.09 20.97
CA ALA A 269 7.74 9.13 19.96
C ALA A 269 8.98 9.97 20.35
N CYS A 270 9.76 10.43 19.36
CA CYS A 270 11.00 11.14 19.65
C CYS A 270 10.74 12.39 20.52
N THR A 271 11.72 12.78 21.35
CA THR A 271 11.58 13.81 22.38
C THR A 271 12.71 14.83 22.30
N ALA A 272 12.44 16.07 22.70
CA ALA A 272 13.47 17.12 22.82
C ALA A 272 14.65 16.63 23.68
N ARG A 273 14.36 16.03 24.84
CA ARG A 273 15.38 15.50 25.76
C ARG A 273 16.22 14.39 25.12
N GLY A 274 15.61 13.50 24.34
CA GLY A 274 16.32 12.44 23.64
C GLY A 274 17.30 12.96 22.61
N TYR A 275 16.98 14.07 21.92
CA TYR A 275 17.91 14.74 21.01
C TYR A 275 19.02 15.49 21.74
N GLU A 276 18.71 16.18 22.83
CA GLU A 276 19.71 16.86 23.67
C GLU A 276 20.80 15.91 24.16
N GLU A 277 20.42 14.74 24.68
CA GLU A 277 21.35 13.72 25.17
C GLU A 277 22.24 13.15 24.05
N ARG A 278 21.77 13.18 22.80
CA ARG A 278 22.54 12.80 21.61
C ARG A 278 23.38 13.96 21.04
N GLY A 279 23.32 15.15 21.64
CA GLY A 279 24.08 16.34 21.22
C GLY A 279 23.37 17.27 20.25
N PHE A 280 22.04 17.16 20.11
CA PHE A 280 21.22 17.94 19.17
C PHE A 280 20.13 18.76 19.90
N PRO A 281 20.50 19.75 20.74
CA PRO A 281 19.52 20.57 21.45
C PRO A 281 18.66 21.40 20.49
N GLY A 282 17.37 21.54 20.80
CA GLY A 282 16.42 22.32 19.99
C GLY A 282 15.91 21.61 18.72
N HIS A 283 16.25 20.34 18.54
CA HIS A 283 15.73 19.54 17.43
C HIS A 283 14.21 19.36 17.55
N VAL A 284 13.49 19.51 16.42
CA VAL A 284 12.04 19.27 16.33
C VAL A 284 11.76 17.81 16.68
N ASN A 285 10.66 17.53 17.37
CA ASN A 285 10.37 16.17 17.81
C ASN A 285 8.87 15.85 17.81
N CYS A 286 8.55 14.58 17.69
CA CYS A 286 7.19 14.07 17.58
C CYS A 286 6.38 14.28 18.86
N SER A 287 6.97 14.15 20.05
CA SER A 287 6.23 14.31 21.31
C SER A 287 5.68 15.74 21.49
N ASP A 288 6.49 16.75 21.17
CA ASP A 288 6.05 18.14 21.18
C ASP A 288 5.01 18.39 20.08
N ASN A 289 5.26 17.89 18.86
CA ASN A 289 4.35 18.02 17.73
C ASN A 289 2.97 17.38 18.03
N MET A 290 2.94 16.19 18.62
CA MET A 290 1.72 15.50 19.03
C MET A 290 0.98 16.29 20.11
N SER A 291 1.69 16.82 21.11
CA SER A 291 1.09 17.66 22.15
C SER A 291 0.43 18.91 21.57
N LEU A 292 1.09 19.59 20.61
CA LEU A 292 0.52 20.74 19.91
C LEU A 292 -0.69 20.35 19.05
N ALA A 293 -0.61 19.23 18.34
CA ALA A 293 -1.69 18.74 17.50
C ALA A 293 -2.94 18.34 18.30
N PHE A 294 -2.77 17.75 19.48
CA PHE A 294 -3.87 17.33 20.34
C PHE A 294 -4.46 18.47 21.19
N ALA A 295 -3.77 19.60 21.36
CA ALA A 295 -4.23 20.71 22.19
C ALA A 295 -5.67 21.22 21.88
N PRO A 296 -6.12 21.30 20.61
CA PRO A 296 -7.50 21.68 20.30
C PRO A 296 -8.57 20.72 20.84
N PHE A 297 -8.19 19.49 21.21
CA PHE A 297 -9.07 18.47 21.78
C PHE A 297 -9.03 18.42 23.32
N GLY A 298 -8.38 19.39 23.96
CA GLY A 298 -8.30 19.48 25.43
C GLY A 298 -7.35 18.47 26.08
N VAL A 299 -6.52 17.79 25.30
CA VAL A 299 -5.57 16.79 25.77
C VAL A 299 -4.35 17.47 26.40
N ALA A 300 -3.93 16.99 27.57
CA ALA A 300 -2.77 17.50 28.26
C ALA A 300 -1.46 17.21 27.47
N PRO A 301 -0.54 18.18 27.40
CA PRO A 301 0.74 17.97 26.74
C PRO A 301 1.59 16.93 27.50
N ARG A 302 2.36 16.13 26.76
CA ARG A 302 3.30 15.15 27.33
C ARG A 302 4.70 15.41 26.79
N VAL A 303 5.69 15.31 27.68
CA VAL A 303 7.12 15.40 27.32
C VAL A 303 7.56 14.21 26.46
N ALA A 304 6.95 13.05 26.68
CA ALA A 304 7.21 11.83 25.94
C ALA A 304 5.89 11.11 25.68
N TRP A 305 5.52 10.99 24.41
CA TRP A 305 4.31 10.26 24.03
C TRP A 305 4.61 8.77 23.82
N PRO A 306 3.86 7.85 24.45
CA PRO A 306 3.81 6.49 23.96
C PRO A 306 3.10 6.51 22.61
N ALA A 307 3.67 5.84 21.62
CA ALA A 307 3.12 5.82 20.27
C ALA A 307 3.22 4.43 19.66
N VAL A 308 2.33 4.18 18.70
CA VAL A 308 2.50 3.13 17.71
C VAL A 308 3.37 3.74 16.62
N ASN A 309 4.61 3.29 16.51
CA ASN A 309 5.57 3.85 15.57
C ASN A 309 5.50 3.05 14.28
N PHE A 310 4.63 3.48 13.36
CA PHE A 310 4.47 2.82 12.08
C PHE A 310 5.73 2.95 11.24
N PHE A 311 5.99 1.90 10.48
CA PHE A 311 7.17 1.70 9.60
C PHE A 311 8.53 1.64 10.31
N TRP A 312 8.61 1.83 11.62
CA TRP A 312 9.88 1.76 12.35
C TRP A 312 10.36 0.32 12.52
N ASN A 313 11.60 0.04 12.10
CA ASN A 313 12.25 -1.26 12.18
C ASN A 313 13.04 -1.42 13.48
N THR A 314 12.39 -1.97 14.51
CA THR A 314 13.02 -2.30 15.80
C THR A 314 12.94 -3.81 16.10
N TRP A 315 13.90 -4.30 16.88
CA TRP A 315 13.85 -5.64 17.46
C TRP A 315 14.66 -5.72 18.75
N ILE A 316 14.44 -6.76 19.54
CA ILE A 316 15.28 -7.09 20.70
C ILE A 316 16.27 -8.17 20.27
N ASP A 317 17.56 -7.89 20.43
CA ASP A 317 18.61 -8.85 20.09
C ASP A 317 18.79 -9.93 21.19
N PRO A 318 19.60 -10.99 20.95
CA PRO A 318 19.87 -12.02 21.96
C PRO A 318 20.57 -11.52 23.24
N ARG A 319 21.06 -10.27 23.26
CA ARG A 319 21.65 -9.61 24.43
C ARG A 319 20.65 -8.70 25.14
N HIS A 320 19.38 -8.75 24.76
CA HIS A 320 18.29 -7.95 25.32
C HIS A 320 18.42 -6.45 25.05
N GLN A 321 19.09 -6.07 23.96
CA GLN A 321 19.19 -4.67 23.52
C GLN A 321 18.10 -4.36 22.51
N ILE A 322 17.48 -3.18 22.63
CA ILE A 322 16.61 -2.64 21.59
C ILE A 322 17.52 -2.14 20.47
N GLN A 323 17.41 -2.76 19.31
CA GLN A 323 18.12 -2.39 18.09
C GLN A 323 17.17 -1.64 17.15
N THR A 324 17.76 -0.81 16.29
CA THR A 324 17.05 -0.05 15.26
C THR A 324 17.86 -0.03 13.97
N GLU A 325 17.17 -0.06 12.83
CA GLU A 325 17.74 0.08 11.50
C GLU A 325 16.84 0.93 10.61
N GLU A 326 17.21 1.09 9.34
CA GLU A 326 16.40 1.73 8.32
C GLU A 326 15.00 1.11 8.24
N SER A 327 14.01 1.96 8.00
CA SER A 327 12.64 1.51 7.80
C SER A 327 12.53 0.59 6.58
N HIS A 328 11.68 -0.44 6.72
CA HIS A 328 11.41 -1.39 5.66
C HIS A 328 10.35 -0.90 4.66
N SER A 329 9.69 0.22 4.92
CA SER A 329 8.66 0.74 4.03
C SER A 329 9.24 1.12 2.67
N ARG A 330 8.39 1.04 1.66
CA ARG A 330 8.61 1.50 0.30
C ARG A 330 7.61 2.61 -0.01
N ALA A 331 7.87 3.38 -1.05
CA ALA A 331 6.93 4.40 -1.53
C ALA A 331 5.54 3.78 -1.77
N GLY A 332 4.53 4.35 -1.13
CA GLY A 332 3.15 3.88 -1.16
C GLY A 332 2.83 2.76 -0.18
N ASP A 333 3.76 2.31 0.66
CA ASP A 333 3.42 1.35 1.73
C ASP A 333 2.51 2.00 2.77
N PHE A 334 1.59 1.22 3.34
CA PHE A 334 0.55 1.73 4.22
C PHE A 334 0.08 0.74 5.28
N VAL A 335 -0.61 1.27 6.30
CA VAL A 335 -1.41 0.50 7.25
C VAL A 335 -2.84 1.03 7.21
N VAL A 336 -3.84 0.14 7.15
CA VAL A 336 -5.27 0.46 7.24
C VAL A 336 -5.84 -0.10 8.52
N MET A 337 -6.53 0.75 9.28
CA MET A 337 -7.19 0.36 10.51
C MET A 337 -8.66 0.80 10.51
N LYS A 338 -9.54 -0.04 11.03
CA LYS A 338 -10.94 0.29 11.30
C LYS A 338 -11.11 0.79 12.73
N ALA A 339 -11.80 1.91 12.91
CA ALA A 339 -12.16 2.43 14.22
C ALA A 339 -13.25 1.57 14.87
N LEU A 340 -13.03 1.13 16.12
CA LEU A 340 -13.98 0.34 16.90
C LEU A 340 -14.77 1.18 17.92
N ASP A 341 -14.31 2.40 18.18
CA ASP A 341 -14.95 3.45 18.98
C ASP A 341 -14.79 4.80 18.25
N ASP A 342 -15.39 5.86 18.78
CA ASP A 342 -15.12 7.23 18.30
C ASP A 342 -13.80 7.72 18.90
N LEU A 343 -12.85 8.13 18.05
CA LEU A 343 -11.47 8.41 18.43
C LEU A 343 -11.00 9.78 17.91
N VAL A 344 -10.14 10.42 18.70
CA VAL A 344 -9.22 11.44 18.22
C VAL A 344 -7.87 10.76 18.01
N CYS A 345 -7.36 10.80 16.78
CA CYS A 345 -6.07 10.25 16.41
C CYS A 345 -5.06 11.36 16.15
N THR A 346 -3.78 11.02 16.20
CA THR A 346 -2.69 11.84 15.66
C THR A 346 -1.76 10.97 14.83
N SER A 347 -1.20 11.57 13.80
CA SER A 347 -0.08 11.02 13.03
C SER A 347 0.99 12.07 12.86
N THR A 348 2.25 11.64 12.89
CA THR A 348 3.42 12.49 12.69
C THR A 348 4.13 12.09 11.40
N ALA A 349 4.86 13.01 10.79
CA ALA A 349 5.95 12.66 9.89
C ALA A 349 7.25 12.90 10.66
N CYS A 350 7.80 11.84 11.26
CA CYS A 350 8.93 11.92 12.18
C CYS A 350 10.11 12.73 11.61
N PRO A 351 10.64 13.73 12.33
CA PRO A 351 11.74 14.59 11.85
C PRO A 351 13.12 13.97 11.97
N ASP A 352 13.24 12.74 12.51
CA ASP A 352 14.53 12.18 12.88
C ASP A 352 15.45 11.99 11.67
N ASP A 353 16.53 12.76 11.62
CA ASP A 353 17.55 12.74 10.57
C ASP A 353 18.94 12.33 11.08
N ILE A 354 19.07 12.05 12.38
CA ILE A 354 20.35 11.67 13.01
C ILE A 354 20.54 10.16 13.14
N ASP A 355 19.45 9.39 13.11
CA ASP A 355 19.45 7.92 13.13
C ASP A 355 18.95 7.36 11.77
N PRO A 356 19.28 6.09 11.44
CA PRO A 356 18.89 5.47 10.17
C PRO A 356 17.38 5.35 9.93
N ILE A 357 16.53 5.63 10.93
CA ILE A 357 15.13 5.20 10.95
C ILE A 357 14.32 5.76 9.77
N ASN A 358 14.62 7.00 9.35
CA ASN A 358 13.99 7.67 8.22
C ASN A 358 14.86 7.68 6.95
N GLY A 359 15.84 6.77 6.86
CA GLY A 359 16.83 6.79 5.77
C GLY A 359 17.67 8.07 5.71
N TRP A 360 17.86 8.74 6.86
CA TRP A 360 18.50 10.07 7.00
C TRP A 360 17.87 11.18 6.15
N ASN A 361 16.65 10.99 5.65
CA ASN A 361 15.96 11.98 4.85
C ASN A 361 14.45 11.96 5.18
N PRO A 362 14.04 12.67 6.24
CA PRO A 362 12.63 12.78 6.60
C PRO A 362 11.78 13.31 5.45
N THR A 363 10.70 12.60 5.12
CA THR A 363 9.70 12.95 4.11
C THR A 363 8.31 13.06 4.73
N ASP A 364 7.30 13.26 3.89
CA ASP A 364 5.92 13.48 4.34
C ASP A 364 5.16 12.15 4.53
N ILE A 365 4.12 12.17 5.35
CA ILE A 365 3.16 11.07 5.56
C ILE A 365 1.80 11.49 5.05
N HIS A 366 1.09 10.61 4.37
CA HIS A 366 -0.27 10.88 3.94
C HIS A 366 -1.28 10.07 4.74
N VAL A 367 -2.39 10.72 5.10
CA VAL A 367 -3.48 10.11 5.87
C VAL A 367 -4.76 10.21 5.05
N ARG A 368 -5.46 9.09 4.93
CA ARG A 368 -6.76 9.01 4.27
C ARG A 368 -7.77 8.35 5.18
N ILE A 369 -8.95 8.95 5.28
CA ILE A 369 -10.07 8.49 6.10
C ILE A 369 -11.21 8.08 5.17
N TYR A 370 -11.72 6.87 5.37
CA TYR A 370 -12.77 6.28 4.58
C TYR A 370 -14.08 6.19 5.35
N GLU A 371 -15.19 6.34 4.63
CA GLU A 371 -16.54 6.13 5.16
C GLU A 371 -16.74 4.70 5.68
N SER A 372 -17.66 4.54 6.63
CA SER A 372 -17.90 3.26 7.32
C SER A 372 -18.54 2.17 6.44
N ASP A 373 -19.14 2.55 5.31
CA ASP A 373 -19.71 1.63 4.31
C ASP A 373 -18.69 1.21 3.24
N SER A 374 -17.43 1.65 3.35
CA SER A 374 -16.35 1.27 2.43
C SER A 374 -16.08 -0.24 2.53
N ALA A 375 -16.13 -0.93 1.39
CA ALA A 375 -15.89 -2.36 1.28
C ALA A 375 -14.38 -2.72 1.30
N ILE A 376 -13.64 -2.19 2.28
CA ILE A 376 -12.20 -2.45 2.42
C ILE A 376 -12.02 -3.87 2.96
N GLN A 377 -11.55 -4.75 2.08
CA GLN A 377 -11.31 -6.15 2.43
C GLN A 377 -10.09 -6.29 3.33
N ARG A 378 -10.13 -7.32 4.18
CA ARG A 378 -8.98 -7.71 4.98
C ARG A 378 -7.91 -8.31 4.08
N ALA A 379 -6.67 -7.86 4.23
CA ALA A 379 -5.55 -8.45 3.51
C ALA A 379 -4.29 -8.44 4.38
N VAL A 380 -3.49 -9.50 4.26
CA VAL A 380 -2.18 -9.66 4.87
C VAL A 380 -1.17 -9.46 3.76
N ALA A 381 -0.23 -8.54 3.91
CA ALA A 381 0.83 -8.44 2.92
C ALA A 381 1.82 -9.58 3.06
N TYR A 382 2.30 -10.05 1.92
CA TYR A 382 3.32 -11.06 1.81
C TYR A 382 4.52 -10.49 1.07
N ARG A 383 5.70 -10.59 1.69
CA ARG A 383 6.99 -10.27 1.07
C ARG A 383 7.84 -11.54 1.00
N PRO A 384 8.21 -12.03 -0.20
CA PRO A 384 9.05 -13.23 -0.32
C PRO A 384 10.48 -13.04 0.19
N LYS A 385 11.02 -11.82 0.09
CA LYS A 385 12.36 -11.40 0.52
C LYS A 385 12.30 -9.98 1.07
N GLU A 386 13.24 -9.60 1.93
CA GLU A 386 13.29 -8.25 2.55
C GLU A 386 13.27 -7.12 1.50
N ASP A 387 13.91 -7.33 0.34
CA ASP A 387 13.97 -6.38 -0.77
C ASP A 387 12.88 -6.55 -1.84
N GLY A 388 12.07 -7.62 -1.77
CA GLY A 388 11.03 -7.91 -2.75
C GLY A 388 9.79 -7.02 -2.62
N PRO A 389 8.99 -6.81 -3.67
CA PRO A 389 7.74 -6.06 -3.56
C PRO A 389 6.74 -6.77 -2.64
N MET A 390 5.96 -6.00 -1.88
CA MET A 390 4.83 -6.54 -1.12
C MET A 390 3.67 -6.84 -2.04
N SER A 391 3.11 -8.04 -1.92
CA SER A 391 1.82 -8.39 -2.52
C SER A 391 0.79 -8.52 -1.42
N MET A 392 -0.29 -7.75 -1.50
CA MET A 392 -1.44 -7.95 -0.62
C MET A 392 -2.09 -9.28 -0.92
N SER A 393 -2.41 -10.05 0.12
CA SER A 393 -3.10 -11.32 -0.05
C SER A 393 -4.45 -11.11 -0.73
N GLN A 394 -4.73 -11.88 -1.77
CA GLN A 394 -6.01 -11.87 -2.47
C GLN A 394 -6.83 -13.10 -2.07
N THR A 395 -8.14 -13.03 -2.21
CA THR A 395 -8.98 -14.21 -2.10
C THR A 395 -8.64 -15.21 -3.20
N SER A 396 -8.61 -16.51 -2.88
CA SER A 396 -8.41 -17.53 -3.91
C SER A 396 -9.52 -17.51 -4.97
N ALA A 397 -9.25 -18.10 -6.13
CA ALA A 397 -10.23 -18.18 -7.22
C ALA A 397 -11.52 -18.92 -6.81
N PHE A 398 -11.43 -19.76 -5.77
CA PHE A 398 -12.55 -20.53 -5.22
C PHE A 398 -13.21 -19.88 -4.01
N HIS A 399 -12.71 -18.74 -3.53
CA HIS A 399 -13.15 -18.12 -2.27
C HIS A 399 -14.66 -17.93 -2.20
N LEU A 400 -15.29 -17.37 -3.23
CA LEU A 400 -16.75 -17.14 -3.28
C LEU A 400 -17.57 -18.43 -3.09
N ARG A 401 -17.00 -19.60 -3.42
CA ARG A 401 -17.65 -20.91 -3.23
C ARG A 401 -17.29 -21.57 -1.90
N LEU A 402 -16.16 -21.22 -1.31
CA LEU A 402 -15.65 -21.82 -0.07
C LEU A 402 -16.03 -21.00 1.17
N GLU A 403 -16.19 -19.68 1.05
CA GLU A 403 -16.60 -18.79 2.14
C GLU A 403 -17.92 -19.22 2.82
N PRO A 404 -18.96 -19.67 2.09
CA PRO A 404 -20.17 -20.20 2.75
C PRO A 404 -19.94 -21.48 3.54
N LEU A 405 -18.84 -22.21 3.29
CA LEU A 405 -18.55 -23.52 3.88
C LEU A 405 -17.61 -23.42 5.09
N THR A 406 -16.81 -22.35 5.17
CA THR A 406 -15.87 -22.15 6.27
C THR A 406 -15.53 -20.68 6.46
N ASN A 407 -15.30 -20.29 7.71
CA ASN A 407 -14.68 -19.02 8.07
C ASN A 407 -13.19 -19.19 8.41
N ALA A 408 -12.67 -20.42 8.35
CA ALA A 408 -11.30 -20.77 8.71
C ALA A 408 -10.38 -20.66 7.49
N PHE A 409 -10.03 -19.43 7.15
CA PHE A 409 -9.01 -19.15 6.14
C PHE A 409 -7.71 -18.67 6.79
N ALA A 410 -6.59 -18.93 6.12
CA ALA A 410 -5.30 -18.39 6.50
C ALA A 410 -4.55 -17.88 5.26
N PRO A 411 -3.62 -16.92 5.43
CA PRO A 411 -2.73 -16.51 4.37
C PRO A 411 -1.77 -17.64 3.99
N ALA A 412 -1.81 -18.06 2.74
CA ALA A 412 -0.84 -18.91 2.07
C ALA A 412 -0.11 -18.06 1.03
N ARG A 413 1.00 -17.42 1.44
CA ARG A 413 1.69 -16.37 0.66
C ARG A 413 0.76 -15.18 0.37
N ASP A 414 0.53 -14.87 -0.89
CA ASP A 414 -0.31 -13.79 -1.42
C ASP A 414 -1.77 -14.23 -1.64
N LEU A 415 -2.20 -15.36 -1.04
CA LEU A 415 -3.57 -15.86 -1.17
C LEU A 415 -4.20 -16.19 0.18
N TRP A 416 -5.47 -15.85 0.35
CA TRP A 416 -6.32 -16.36 1.43
C TRP A 416 -6.92 -17.69 0.98
N SER A 417 -6.46 -18.78 1.61
CA SER A 417 -6.93 -20.14 1.33
C SER A 417 -7.57 -20.77 2.57
N PRO A 418 -8.60 -21.62 2.40
CA PRO A 418 -9.21 -22.32 3.52
C PRO A 418 -8.20 -23.32 4.10
N VAL A 419 -8.11 -23.36 5.42
CA VAL A 419 -7.22 -24.29 6.14
C VAL A 419 -7.98 -25.44 6.81
N SER A 420 -9.29 -25.29 6.99
CA SER A 420 -10.16 -26.35 7.49
C SER A 420 -11.63 -26.03 7.22
N PHE A 421 -12.49 -27.04 7.36
CA PHE A 421 -13.94 -26.91 7.34
C PHE A 421 -14.51 -27.37 8.69
N PRO A 422 -14.57 -26.49 9.71
CA PRO A 422 -14.94 -26.89 11.08
C PRO A 422 -16.29 -27.60 11.19
N ALA A 423 -17.24 -27.27 10.32
CA ALA A 423 -18.56 -27.92 10.27
C ALA A 423 -18.49 -29.41 9.88
N HIS A 424 -17.47 -29.82 9.13
CA HIS A 424 -17.21 -31.21 8.74
C HIS A 424 -16.18 -31.88 9.64
N GLY A 425 -15.19 -31.11 10.11
CA GLY A 425 -14.08 -31.60 10.92
C GLY A 425 -13.14 -32.54 10.15
N THR A 426 -11.99 -32.85 10.74
CA THR A 426 -10.94 -33.63 10.08
C THR A 426 -11.40 -35.00 9.57
N LEU A 427 -12.27 -35.69 10.33
CA LEU A 427 -12.81 -36.99 9.91
C LEU A 427 -13.80 -36.85 8.76
N GLY A 428 -14.63 -35.81 8.76
CA GLY A 428 -15.57 -35.54 7.66
C GLY A 428 -14.84 -35.20 6.37
N GLU A 429 -13.82 -34.33 6.45
CA GLU A 429 -12.94 -34.00 5.33
C GLU A 429 -12.22 -35.25 4.78
N TYR A 430 -11.68 -36.10 5.67
CA TYR A 430 -11.05 -37.36 5.28
C TYR A 430 -12.01 -38.29 4.51
N TRP A 431 -13.23 -38.50 5.01
CA TRP A 431 -14.20 -39.35 4.34
C TRP A 431 -14.65 -38.76 3.01
N ALA A 432 -14.87 -37.44 2.93
CA ALA A 432 -15.22 -36.76 1.69
C ALA A 432 -14.14 -36.96 0.61
N CYS A 433 -12.85 -36.83 0.96
CA CYS A 433 -11.74 -37.12 0.05
C CYS A 433 -11.67 -38.59 -0.41
N ARG A 434 -12.27 -39.52 0.34
CA ARG A 434 -12.22 -40.96 0.05
C ARG A 434 -13.44 -41.48 -0.71
N THR A 435 -14.61 -40.87 -0.52
CA THR A 435 -15.88 -41.36 -1.07
C THR A 435 -16.48 -40.44 -2.13
N ALA A 436 -15.95 -39.23 -2.31
CA ALA A 436 -16.43 -38.27 -3.29
C ALA A 436 -15.28 -37.72 -4.14
N VAL A 437 -15.66 -37.08 -5.24
CA VAL A 437 -14.74 -36.23 -6.01
C VAL A 437 -14.57 -34.91 -5.27
N THR A 438 -13.33 -34.55 -5.00
CA THR A 438 -12.94 -33.32 -4.31
C THR A 438 -12.16 -32.40 -5.23
N VAL A 439 -12.32 -31.10 -5.04
CA VAL A 439 -11.50 -30.07 -5.70
C VAL A 439 -10.53 -29.52 -4.66
N GLN A 440 -9.24 -29.60 -4.96
CA GLN A 440 -8.18 -29.06 -4.13
C GLN A 440 -7.82 -27.66 -4.65
N ASP A 441 -8.11 -26.64 -3.84
CA ASP A 441 -7.72 -25.27 -4.15
C ASP A 441 -6.20 -25.10 -4.00
N MET A 442 -5.51 -25.07 -5.14
CA MET A 442 -4.08 -24.81 -5.23
C MET A 442 -3.80 -23.53 -6.01
N SER A 443 -4.66 -22.52 -5.85
CA SER A 443 -4.54 -21.23 -6.55
C SER A 443 -3.14 -20.60 -6.41
N GLY A 444 -2.45 -20.83 -5.28
CA GLY A 444 -1.08 -20.35 -5.05
C GLY A 444 -0.01 -20.97 -5.94
N LEU A 445 -0.34 -22.08 -6.60
CA LEU A 445 0.49 -22.74 -7.60
C LEU A 445 -0.09 -22.55 -9.02
N ARG A 446 -1.11 -21.69 -9.17
CA ARG A 446 -1.86 -21.48 -10.42
C ARG A 446 -2.42 -22.79 -11.01
N LYS A 447 -2.82 -23.71 -10.12
CA LYS A 447 -3.42 -24.99 -10.48
C LYS A 447 -4.59 -25.30 -9.55
N PHE A 448 -5.37 -26.30 -9.92
CA PHE A 448 -6.34 -26.94 -9.06
C PHE A 448 -6.30 -28.43 -9.41
N ASP A 449 -6.49 -29.29 -8.42
CA ASP A 449 -6.58 -30.73 -8.66
C ASP A 449 -8.02 -31.18 -8.40
N VAL A 450 -8.46 -32.14 -9.19
CA VAL A 450 -9.73 -32.84 -9.00
C VAL A 450 -9.39 -34.29 -8.71
N ILE A 451 -9.64 -34.73 -7.47
CA ILE A 451 -9.23 -36.04 -6.97
C ILE A 451 -10.44 -36.75 -6.36
N GLY A 452 -10.64 -38.01 -6.71
CA GLY A 452 -11.69 -38.87 -6.18
C GLY A 452 -11.38 -40.34 -6.43
N PRO A 453 -12.22 -41.26 -5.92
CA PRO A 453 -12.10 -42.71 -6.13
C PRO A 453 -12.28 -43.15 -7.58
#